data_AF-A0A960KBU9-F1
#
_entry.id   AF-A0A960KBU9-F1
#
_cell.length_a   1.000
_cell.length_b   1.000
_cell.length_c   1.000
_cell.angle_alpha   90.00
_cell.angle_beta   90.00
_cell.angle_gamma   90.00
#
_symmetry.space_group_name_H-M   'P 1'
#
loop_
_entity.id
_entity.type
_entity.pdbx_description
1 polymer ?
#
loop_
_entity_poly.entity_id
_entity_poly.type
_entity_poly.pdbx_seq_one_letter_code
_entity_poly.pdbx_strand_id
1 'polypeptide(L)'
;MGLAAAEREPRAGDGVAGAIEQAKGIIVSATGVTPEEAFERLVEQSQHENVKVRDLAGQIVRRAVRSRLEPGGDAPPGSPTDDLQ
;
A
#
# COMPACT_ATOMS: atom_id res chain seq x y z
N MET A 1 -13.90 -26.15 4.06
CA MET A 1 -14.08 -24.83 3.41
C MET A 1 -12.94 -23.94 3.86
N GLY A 2 -12.07 -23.50 2.93
CA GLY A 2 -10.92 -22.67 3.28
C GLY A 2 -9.85 -22.64 2.18
N LEU A 3 -10.26 -22.08 1.04
CA LEU A 3 -9.47 -21.54 -0.08
C LEU A 3 -8.21 -22.28 -0.56
N ALA A 4 -8.34 -22.80 -1.77
CA ALA A 4 -7.28 -23.28 -2.64
C ALA A 4 -6.11 -22.28 -2.72
N ALA A 5 -4.91 -22.76 -2.40
CA ALA A 5 -3.66 -22.07 -2.66
C ALA A 5 -3.48 -21.96 -4.19
N ALA A 6 -3.87 -20.81 -4.74
CA ALA A 6 -3.69 -20.47 -6.13
C ALA A 6 -2.21 -20.54 -6.52
N GLU A 7 -1.95 -21.46 -7.43
CA GLU A 7 -1.09 -21.36 -8.61
C GLU A 7 -0.04 -20.24 -8.55
N ARG A 8 1.17 -20.70 -8.22
CA ARG A 8 2.41 -19.95 -8.27
C ARG A 8 2.73 -19.66 -9.74
N GLU A 9 2.93 -18.39 -10.07
CA GLU A 9 3.96 -17.87 -10.99
C GLU A 9 3.97 -16.34 -10.93
N PRO A 10 5.05 -15.71 -10.41
CA PRO A 10 5.41 -14.37 -10.85
C PRO A 10 6.78 -14.40 -11.52
N ARG A 11 6.79 -14.26 -12.85
CA ARG A 11 8.00 -13.87 -13.60
C ARG A 11 8.22 -12.36 -13.45
N ALA A 12 9.50 -11.99 -13.61
CA ALA A 12 10.10 -10.65 -13.59
C ALA A 12 10.39 -10.08 -12.19
N GLY A 13 11.66 -10.18 -11.77
CA GLY A 13 12.45 -9.16 -11.06
C GLY A 13 12.02 -8.61 -9.67
N ASP A 14 10.75 -8.63 -9.31
CA ASP A 14 10.14 -7.89 -8.19
C ASP A 14 9.78 -8.82 -7.00
N GLY A 15 10.65 -9.79 -6.70
CA GLY A 15 10.40 -10.78 -5.65
C GLY A 15 10.26 -10.14 -4.27
N VAL A 16 9.36 -10.67 -3.43
CA VAL A 16 9.15 -10.45 -1.96
C VAL A 16 9.92 -9.28 -1.31
N ALA A 17 11.26 -9.35 -1.33
CA ALA A 17 12.18 -8.37 -0.79
C ALA A 17 11.97 -6.96 -1.39
N GLY A 18 11.67 -6.85 -2.68
CA GLY A 18 11.40 -5.59 -3.36
C GLY A 18 10.18 -4.86 -2.80
N ALA A 19 9.09 -5.59 -2.53
CA ALA A 19 7.88 -4.99 -1.95
C ALA A 19 8.10 -4.54 -0.50
N ILE A 20 8.88 -5.30 0.28
CA ILE A 20 9.20 -4.94 1.67
C ILE A 20 10.08 -3.69 1.69
N GLU A 21 11.12 -3.62 0.87
CA GLU A 21 11.97 -2.42 0.84
C GLU A 21 11.25 -1.19 0.28
N GLN A 22 10.41 -1.35 -0.73
CA GLN A 22 9.58 -0.24 -1.21
C GLN A 22 8.59 0.23 -0.14
N ALA A 23 7.95 -0.68 0.59
CA ALA A 23 7.05 -0.33 1.69
C ALA A 23 7.77 0.41 2.82
N LYS A 24 8.98 -0.05 3.20
CA LYS A 24 9.83 0.67 4.16
C LYS A 24 10.14 2.08 3.67
N GLY A 25 10.56 2.24 2.41
CA GLY A 25 10.82 3.56 1.83
C GLY A 25 9.61 4.50 1.87
N ILE A 26 8.41 3.98 1.61
CA ILE A 26 7.16 4.74 1.72
C ILE A 26 6.92 5.19 3.17
N ILE A 27 7.06 4.29 4.15
CA ILE A 27 6.84 4.60 5.57
C ILE A 27 7.85 5.63 6.05
N VAL A 28 9.14 5.41 5.78
CA VAL A 28 10.23 6.35 6.12
C VAL A 28 9.94 7.74 5.52
N SER A 29 9.55 7.80 4.24
CA SER A 29 9.23 9.06 3.58
C SER A 29 7.99 9.76 4.15
N ALA A 30 7.02 9.01 4.67
CA ALA A 30 5.77 9.55 5.21
C ALA A 30 5.88 9.97 6.67
N THR A 31 6.68 9.27 7.49
CA THR A 31 6.73 9.45 8.95
C THR A 31 8.07 9.94 9.47
N GLY A 32 9.14 9.94 8.65
CA GLY A 32 10.48 10.39 9.05
C GLY A 32 11.20 9.45 10.02
N VAL A 33 10.79 8.19 10.10
CA VAL A 33 11.40 7.17 10.99
C VAL A 33 12.59 6.48 10.31
N THR A 34 13.36 5.69 11.05
CA THR A 34 14.44 4.88 10.48
C THR A 34 13.86 3.70 9.67
N PRO A 35 14.61 3.16 8.69
CA PRO A 35 14.18 2.00 7.93
C PRO A 35 13.96 0.75 8.80
N GLU A 36 14.68 0.61 9.92
CA GLU A 36 14.50 -0.47 10.89
C GLU A 36 13.14 -0.35 11.59
N GLU A 37 12.83 0.82 12.15
CA GLU A 37 11.53 1.11 12.78
C GLU A 37 10.36 0.93 11.79
N ALA A 38 10.55 1.32 10.53
CA ALA A 38 9.55 1.10 9.49
C ALA A 38 9.26 -0.39 9.26
N PHE A 39 10.29 -1.25 9.34
CA PHE A 39 10.13 -2.69 9.21
C PHE A 39 9.47 -3.30 10.44
N GLU A 40 9.81 -2.85 11.65
CA GLU A 40 9.15 -3.31 12.88
C GLU A 40 7.65 -3.00 12.86
N ARG A 41 7.26 -1.80 12.41
CA ARG A 41 5.85 -1.43 12.24
C ARG A 41 5.13 -2.32 11.22
N LEU A 42 5.79 -2.67 10.11
CA LEU A 42 5.26 -3.63 9.14
C LEU A 42 5.01 -5.01 9.78
N VAL A 43 5.93 -5.46 10.65
CA VAL A 43 5.83 -6.73 11.36
C VAL A 43 4.70 -6.70 12.39
N GLU A 44 4.61 -5.63 13.18
CA GLU A 44 3.54 -5.44 14.18
C GLU A 44 2.17 -5.42 13.51
N GLN A 45 2.02 -4.64 12.44
CA GLN A 45 0.76 -4.55 11.70
C GLN A 45 0.42 -5.88 11.00
N SER A 46 1.41 -6.61 10.51
CA SER A 46 1.22 -7.95 9.94
C SER A 46 0.69 -8.95 10.97
N GLN A 47 1.18 -8.90 12.20
CA GLN A 47 0.68 -9.73 13.30
C GLN A 47 -0.74 -9.34 13.70
N HIS A 48 -1.03 -8.05 13.79
CA HIS A 48 -2.37 -7.55 14.12
C HIS A 48 -3.40 -8.00 13.08
N GLU A 49 -3.07 -7.85 11.79
CA GLU A 49 -3.94 -8.19 10.67
C GLU A 49 -3.93 -9.69 10.34
N ASN A 50 -3.08 -10.50 10.99
CA ASN A 50 -2.89 -11.93 10.71
C ASN A 50 -2.60 -12.23 9.23
N VAL A 51 -1.89 -11.33 8.56
CA VAL A 51 -1.46 -11.48 7.17
C VAL A 51 0.05 -11.60 7.11
N LYS A 52 0.59 -12.16 6.02
CA LYS A 52 2.05 -12.21 5.83
C LYS A 52 2.59 -10.80 5.61
N VAL A 53 3.72 -10.48 6.23
CA VAL A 53 4.44 -9.19 6.07
C VAL A 53 4.62 -8.82 4.58
N ARG A 54 4.92 -9.81 3.74
CA ARG A 54 5.02 -9.65 2.28
C ARG A 54 3.72 -9.12 1.66
N ASP A 55 2.59 -9.73 2.00
CA ASP A 55 1.30 -9.37 1.45
C ASP A 55 0.88 -7.97 1.91
N LEU A 56 1.15 -7.65 3.19
CA LEU A 56 0.94 -6.31 3.73
C LEU A 56 1.81 -5.26 3.02
N ALA A 57 3.11 -5.53 2.86
CA ALA A 57 4.02 -4.64 2.15
C ALA A 57 3.56 -4.40 0.70
N GLY A 58 3.15 -5.46 0.00
CA GLY A 58 2.58 -5.35 -1.34
C GLY A 58 1.31 -4.49 -1.39
N GLN A 59 0.44 -4.57 -0.38
CA GLN A 59 -0.75 -3.72 -0.28
C GLN A 59 -0.39 -2.25 -0.09
N ILE A 60 0.58 -1.95 0.78
CA ILE A 60 1.06 -0.59 1.04
C ILE A 60 1.65 0.03 -0.23
N VAL A 61 2.52 -0.70 -0.93
CA VAL A 61 3.10 -0.25 -2.20
C VAL A 61 2.01 0.03 -3.24
N ARG A 62 1.06 -0.90 -3.43
CA ARG A 62 -0.06 -0.71 -4.37
C ARG A 62 -0.89 0.53 -4.03
N ARG A 63 -1.16 0.79 -2.75
CA ARG A 63 -1.91 1.97 -2.30
C ARG A 63 -1.13 3.26 -2.56
N ALA A 64 0.17 3.26 -2.28
CA ALA A 64 1.03 4.42 -2.53
C ALA A 64 1.14 4.74 -4.03
N VAL A 65 1.28 3.73 -4.89
CA VAL A 65 1.28 3.92 -6.35
C VAL A 65 -0.05 4.50 -6.81
N ARG A 66 -1.19 3.98 -6.33
CA ARG A 66 -2.53 4.54 -6.64
C ARG A 66 -2.64 6.00 -6.21
N SER A 67 -2.19 6.33 -4.99
CA SER A 67 -2.24 7.69 -4.47
C SER A 67 -1.38 8.68 -5.26
N ARG A 68 -0.31 8.21 -5.91
CA ARG A 68 0.53 9.05 -6.78
C ARG A 68 -0.11 9.30 -8.14
N LEU A 69 -0.84 8.33 -8.67
CA LEU A 69 -1.48 8.42 -9.98
C LEU A 69 -2.74 9.30 -9.97
N GLU A 70 -3.33 9.55 -8.79
CA GLU A 70 -4.49 10.41 -8.60
C GLU A 70 -4.09 11.74 -7.91
N PRO A 71 -3.60 12.75 -8.64
CA PRO A 71 -3.26 14.06 -8.06
C PRO A 71 -4.47 14.96 -7.72
N GLY A 72 -5.67 14.43 -7.44
CA GLY A 72 -6.88 15.28 -7.30
C GLY A 72 -8.07 14.67 -6.55
N GLY A 73 -7.87 14.10 -5.37
CA GLY A 73 -8.92 13.47 -4.56
C GLY A 73 -9.77 14.39 -3.68
N ASP A 74 -9.62 15.71 -3.81
CA ASP A 74 -10.28 16.74 -3.00
C ASP A 74 -11.27 17.62 -3.77
N ALA A 75 -11.68 17.23 -4.99
CA ALA A 75 -12.85 17.85 -5.62
C ALA A 75 -14.15 17.21 -5.07
N PRO A 76 -14.94 17.91 -4.23
CA PRO A 76 -16.22 17.39 -3.78
C PRO A 76 -17.20 17.27 -4.96
N PRO A 77 -17.89 16.14 -5.17
CA PRO A 77 -19.05 16.10 -6.06
C PRO A 77 -20.22 16.77 -5.36
N GLY A 78 -20.31 18.10 -5.48
CA GLY A 78 -21.46 18.84 -4.98
C GLY A 78 -21.23 20.33 -4.82
N SER A 79 -21.57 21.10 -5.85
CA SER A 79 -22.50 22.21 -5.67
C SER A 79 -23.50 22.18 -6.83
N PRO A 80 -24.75 21.72 -6.58
CA PRO A 80 -25.89 21.96 -7.44
C PRO A 80 -26.59 23.25 -6.99
N THR A 81 -26.57 24.30 -7.81
CA THR A 81 -27.31 25.60 -7.74
C THR A 81 -26.39 26.63 -8.39
N ASP A 82 -26.73 27.53 -9.30
CA ASP A 82 -27.94 28.02 -9.97
C ASP A 82 -27.40 28.86 -11.16
N ASP A 83 -28.20 29.67 -11.86
CA ASP A 83 -27.89 30.40 -13.11
C ASP A 83 -27.90 29.50 -14.37
N LEU A 84 -29.03 29.19 -15.01
CA LEU A 84 -30.04 30.12 -15.54
C LEU A 84 -29.41 31.37 -16.20
N GLN A 85 -28.74 31.20 -17.35
CA GLN A 85 -28.91 32.09 -18.50
C GLN A 85 -28.39 31.50 -19.81
#